data_AF-A0A382ZEI8-F1
#
_entry.id   AF-A0A382ZEI8-F1
#
_cell.length_a   1.000
_cell.length_b   1.000
_cell.length_c   1.000
_cell.angle_alpha   90.00
_cell.angle_beta   90.00
_cell.angle_gamma   90.00
#
_symmetry.space_group_name_H-M   'P 1'
#
loop_
_entity.id
_entity.type
_entity.pdbx_description
1 polymer ?
#
loop_
_entity_poly.entity_id
_entity_poly.type
_entity_poly.pdbx_seq_one_letter_code
_entity_poly.pdbx_strand_id
1 'polypeptide(L)'
;MTDIDVSPTIQLITALIASALYVVTYLFFVRLLRYPRNWFAPGLLPSLATGILAALIVSLVSLSPNDLDRPALAISIGFIVVVFYIIAAPAIAFRPTSRLFEFLAKHGDYAGLWLLVPTLLTGLAIPNVKLQAVLATAMVIELRWFLRQRWANQRRQLYPLSDRDLLVLETQAKGNLVAFRR
;
A
#
# COMPACT_ATOMS: atom_id res chain seq x y z
N MET A 1 -0.20 -8.07 41.85
CA MET A 1 -0.19 -6.94 40.90
C MET A 1 1.22 -6.43 40.82
N THR A 2 1.92 -6.75 39.74
CA THR A 2 3.21 -6.16 39.40
C THR A 2 3.03 -5.58 38.01
N ASP A 3 2.61 -4.31 37.97
CA ASP A 3 2.80 -3.50 36.77
C ASP A 3 4.31 -3.41 36.57
N ILE A 4 4.82 -4.17 35.62
CA ILE A 4 6.16 -3.95 35.11
C ILE A 4 6.01 -2.72 34.23
N ASP A 5 6.31 -1.55 34.78
CA ASP A 5 6.46 -0.33 34.01
C ASP A 5 7.54 -0.57 32.96
N VAL A 6 7.10 -0.94 31.75
CA VAL A 6 8.00 -1.16 30.62
C VAL A 6 8.65 0.18 30.32
N SER A 7 9.97 0.25 30.51
CA SER A 7 10.74 1.48 30.33
C SER A 7 10.37 2.17 29.01
N PRO A 8 10.13 3.50 29.02
CA PRO A 8 9.77 4.24 27.82
C PRO A 8 10.80 4.08 26.69
N THR A 9 12.07 3.88 27.05
CA THR A 9 13.15 3.58 26.10
C THR A 9 12.93 2.26 25.36
N ILE A 10 12.48 1.21 26.07
CA ILE A 10 12.18 -0.10 25.47
C ILE A 10 10.99 0.01 24.52
N GLN A 11 9.95 0.75 24.92
CA GLN A 11 8.80 1.01 24.05
C GLN A 11 9.22 1.75 22.78
N LEU A 12 10.06 2.78 22.90
CA LEU A 12 10.57 3.55 21.77
C LEU A 12 11.41 2.69 20.81
N ILE A 13 12.36 1.91 21.33
CA ILE A 13 13.19 1.01 20.51
C ILE A 13 12.30 0.01 19.77
N THR A 14 11.32 -0.56 20.46
CA THR A 14 10.42 -1.55 19.90
C THR A 14 9.50 -0.95 18.82
N ALA A 15 9.03 0.28 19.01
CA ALA A 15 8.31 1.06 18.01
C ALA A 15 9.18 1.31 16.76
N LEU A 16 10.43 1.73 16.94
CA LEU A 16 11.37 2.00 15.85
C LEU A 16 11.66 0.73 15.03
N ILE A 17 11.85 -0.40 15.70
CA ILE A 17 12.04 -1.70 15.03
C ILE A 17 10.80 -2.07 14.20
N ALA A 18 9.60 -1.91 14.76
CA ALA A 18 8.36 -2.21 14.07
C ALA A 18 8.15 -1.29 12.85
N SER A 19 8.42 0.00 12.99
CA SER A 19 8.41 0.97 11.89
C SER A 19 9.40 0.62 10.79
N ALA A 20 10.66 0.33 11.14
CA ALA A 20 11.69 -0.01 10.16
C ALA A 20 11.33 -1.30 9.40
N LEU A 21 10.86 -2.32 10.12
CA LEU A 21 10.40 -3.57 9.51
C LEU A 21 9.21 -3.34 8.58
N TYR A 22 8.27 -2.46 8.95
CA TYR A 22 7.15 -2.10 8.10
C TYR A 22 7.61 -1.42 6.82
N VAL A 23 8.51 -0.45 6.92
CA VAL A 23 9.08 0.26 5.75
C VAL A 23 9.74 -0.73 4.80
N VAL A 24 10.56 -1.64 5.32
CA VAL A 24 11.21 -2.68 4.50
C VAL A 24 10.18 -3.58 3.81
N THR A 25 9.17 -4.05 4.56
CA THR A 25 8.09 -4.89 4.03
C THR A 25 7.32 -4.17 2.93
N TYR A 26 6.95 -2.91 3.15
CA TYR A 26 6.26 -2.06 2.19
C TYR A 26 7.10 -1.86 0.91
N LEU A 27 8.40 -1.56 1.05
CA LEU A 27 9.30 -1.42 -0.10
C LEU A 27 9.43 -2.72 -0.89
N PHE A 28 9.44 -3.87 -0.21
CA PHE A 28 9.44 -5.17 -0.87
C PHE A 28 8.13 -5.45 -1.62
N PHE A 29 6.96 -5.07 -1.08
CA PHE A 29 5.70 -5.13 -1.82
C PHE A 29 5.74 -4.27 -3.08
N VAL A 30 6.15 -3.01 -2.95
CA VAL A 30 6.29 -2.11 -4.10
C VAL A 30 7.29 -2.65 -5.12
N ARG A 31 8.40 -3.24 -4.66
CA ARG A 31 9.42 -3.83 -5.54
C ARG A 31 8.92 -5.07 -6.27
N LEU A 32 8.19 -5.95 -5.57
CA LEU A 32 7.56 -7.14 -6.15
C LEU A 32 6.62 -6.74 -7.30
N LEU A 33 5.93 -5.62 -7.12
CA LEU A 33 4.93 -5.09 -8.03
C LEU A 33 5.45 -3.95 -8.92
N ARG A 34 6.77 -3.71 -8.97
CA ARG A 34 7.41 -2.60 -9.72
C ARG A 34 7.38 -2.81 -11.23
N TYR A 35 7.27 -4.05 -11.68
CA TYR A 35 7.19 -4.41 -13.10
C TYR A 35 5.80 -4.93 -13.51
N PRO A 36 4.70 -4.26 -13.11
CA PRO A 36 3.35 -4.77 -13.41
C PRO A 36 3.07 -4.77 -14.91
N ARG A 37 3.85 -4.00 -15.68
CA ARG A 37 3.76 -3.89 -17.15
C ARG A 37 4.28 -5.10 -17.92
N ASN A 38 4.90 -6.09 -17.26
CA ASN A 38 5.60 -7.18 -17.96
C ASN A 38 4.83 -8.50 -18.09
N TRP A 39 3.54 -8.59 -17.75
CA TRP A 39 2.69 -9.79 -17.93
C TRP A 39 3.13 -11.09 -17.22
N PHE A 40 4.35 -11.14 -16.66
CA PHE A 40 4.93 -12.28 -15.96
C PHE A 40 4.61 -12.25 -14.46
N ALA A 41 4.32 -13.43 -13.93
CA ALA A 41 4.13 -13.61 -12.50
C ALA A 41 5.41 -13.22 -11.73
N PRO A 42 5.29 -12.67 -10.51
CA PRO A 42 6.46 -12.40 -9.68
C PRO A 42 7.24 -13.69 -9.43
N GLY A 43 8.58 -13.59 -9.42
CA GLY A 43 9.45 -14.73 -9.15
C GLY A 43 9.19 -15.34 -7.77
N LEU A 44 9.42 -16.64 -7.63
CA LEU A 44 9.20 -17.38 -6.39
C LEU A 44 10.04 -16.84 -5.23
N LEU A 45 11.33 -16.56 -5.45
CA LEU A 45 12.23 -16.05 -4.40
C LEU A 45 11.81 -14.66 -3.88
N PRO A 46 11.55 -13.64 -4.72
CA PRO A 46 10.99 -12.37 -4.25
C PRO A 46 9.66 -12.53 -3.49
N SER A 47 8.79 -13.42 -3.96
CA SER A 47 7.48 -13.65 -3.34
C SER A 47 7.64 -14.28 -1.95
N LEU A 48 8.51 -15.29 -1.80
CA LEU A 48 8.83 -15.88 -0.51
C LEU A 48 9.45 -14.86 0.44
N ALA A 49 10.41 -14.04 -0.05
CA ALA A 49 11.00 -12.98 0.77
C ALA A 49 9.95 -11.98 1.28
N THR A 50 9.02 -11.55 0.42
CA THR A 50 7.91 -10.68 0.84
C THR A 50 6.98 -11.34 1.84
N GLY A 51 6.67 -12.63 1.64
CA GLY A 51 5.83 -13.41 2.56
C GLY A 51 6.48 -13.58 3.93
N ILE A 52 7.79 -13.85 3.98
CA ILE A 52 8.54 -13.95 5.24
C ILE A 52 8.54 -12.60 5.96
N LEU A 53 8.81 -11.50 5.26
CA LEU A 53 8.75 -10.16 5.86
C LEU A 53 7.37 -9.83 6.43
N ALA A 54 6.30 -10.16 5.70
CA ALA A 54 4.92 -10.02 6.15
C ALA A 54 4.64 -10.87 7.41
N ALA A 55 5.10 -12.11 7.45
CA ALA A 55 4.94 -12.97 8.63
C ALA A 55 5.73 -12.46 9.83
N LEU A 56 6.94 -11.93 9.61
CA LEU A 56 7.79 -11.36 10.66
C LEU A 56 7.15 -10.13 11.29
N ILE A 57 6.54 -9.24 10.51
CA ILE A 57 5.90 -8.06 11.08
C ILE A 57 4.62 -8.41 11.85
N VAL A 58 3.81 -9.35 11.35
CA VAL A 58 2.63 -9.86 12.07
C VAL A 58 3.06 -10.47 13.39
N SER A 59 4.09 -11.32 13.37
CA SER A 59 4.61 -11.97 14.58
C SER A 59 5.15 -10.94 15.56
N LEU A 60 5.94 -9.97 15.08
CA LEU A 60 6.51 -8.92 15.92
C LEU A 60 5.43 -8.11 16.65
N VAL A 61 4.37 -7.70 15.92
CA VAL A 61 3.27 -6.88 16.44
C VAL A 61 2.40 -7.67 17.43
N SER A 62 2.20 -8.95 17.17
CA SER A 62 1.30 -9.81 17.94
C SER A 62 1.93 -10.42 19.19
N LEU A 63 3.26 -10.61 19.20
CA LEU A 63 3.95 -11.19 20.34
C LEU A 63 4.12 -10.13 21.45
N SER A 64 3.50 -10.37 22.60
CA SER A 64 3.74 -9.65 23.85
C SER A 64 4.60 -10.51 24.79
N PRO A 65 5.34 -9.94 25.77
CA PRO A 65 6.20 -10.71 26.67
C PRO A 65 5.48 -11.85 27.41
N ASN A 66 4.19 -11.69 27.68
CA ASN A 66 3.42 -12.60 28.52
C ASN A 66 2.35 -13.40 27.75
N ASP A 67 1.92 -12.95 26.56
CA ASP A 67 0.86 -13.60 25.78
C ASP A 67 0.85 -13.15 24.30
N LEU A 68 0.03 -13.82 23.49
CA LEU A 68 -0.29 -13.42 22.13
C LEU A 68 -1.41 -12.36 22.14
N ASP A 69 -1.10 -11.17 21.65
CA ASP A 69 -2.07 -10.10 21.43
C ASP A 69 -2.94 -10.42 20.19
N ARG A 70 -4.05 -11.14 20.43
CA ARG A 70 -5.01 -11.56 19.40
C ARG A 70 -5.62 -10.40 18.61
N PRO A 71 -6.05 -9.27 19.21
CA PRO A 71 -6.56 -8.16 18.43
C PRO A 71 -5.45 -7.55 17.55
N ALA A 72 -4.24 -7.38 18.06
CA ALA A 72 -3.12 -6.90 17.23
C ALA A 72 -2.74 -7.87 16.10
N LEU A 73 -2.87 -9.18 16.33
CA LEU A 73 -2.72 -10.22 15.30
C LEU A 73 -3.77 -10.08 14.20
N ALA A 74 -5.05 -10.07 14.55
CA ALA A 74 -6.14 -10.00 13.57
C ALA A 74 -6.03 -8.73 12.71
N ILE A 75 -5.72 -7.60 13.35
CA ILE A 75 -5.58 -6.32 12.65
C ILE A 75 -4.32 -6.27 11.81
N SER A 76 -3.17 -6.73 12.30
CA SER A 76 -1.94 -6.70 11.50
C SER A 76 -2.04 -7.57 10.24
N ILE A 77 -2.66 -8.76 10.36
CA ILE A 77 -2.96 -9.61 9.20
C ILE A 77 -3.89 -8.88 8.22
N GLY A 78 -5.03 -8.40 8.71
CA GLY A 78 -6.01 -7.71 7.87
C GLY A 78 -5.42 -6.48 7.18
N PHE A 79 -4.65 -5.69 7.92
CA PHE A 79 -3.98 -4.50 7.44
C PHE A 79 -2.99 -4.81 6.31
N ILE A 80 -2.12 -5.81 6.50
CA ILE A 80 -1.14 -6.20 5.47
C ILE A 80 -1.82 -6.71 4.21
N VAL A 81 -2.88 -7.53 4.37
CA VAL A 81 -3.66 -8.03 3.22
C VAL A 81 -4.28 -6.87 2.45
N VAL A 82 -4.91 -5.91 3.14
CA VAL A 82 -5.51 -4.74 2.49
C VAL A 82 -4.46 -3.88 1.78
N VAL A 83 -3.34 -3.57 2.44
CA VAL A 83 -2.23 -2.81 1.84
C VAL A 83 -1.68 -3.53 0.62
N PHE A 84 -1.45 -4.84 0.70
CA PHE A 84 -1.00 -5.64 -0.43
C PHE A 84 -1.95 -5.53 -1.62
N TYR A 85 -3.26 -5.68 -1.40
CA TYR A 85 -4.25 -5.58 -2.47
C TYR A 85 -4.37 -4.17 -3.06
N ILE A 86 -4.24 -3.12 -2.26
CA ILE A 86 -4.23 -1.74 -2.77
C ILE A 86 -3.02 -1.52 -3.70
N ILE A 87 -1.83 -1.97 -3.29
CA ILE A 87 -0.62 -1.86 -4.12
C ILE A 87 -0.72 -2.77 -5.36
N ALA A 88 -1.31 -3.96 -5.22
CA ALA A 88 -1.44 -4.93 -6.30
C ALA A 88 -2.56 -4.62 -7.30
N ALA A 89 -3.60 -3.87 -6.92
CA ALA A 89 -4.76 -3.63 -7.76
C ALA A 89 -4.42 -3.05 -9.15
N PRO A 90 -3.56 -2.01 -9.28
CA PRO A 90 -3.11 -1.55 -10.58
C PRO A 90 -2.40 -2.63 -11.41
N ALA A 91 -1.65 -3.53 -10.77
CA ALA A 91 -0.98 -4.64 -11.44
C ALA A 91 -1.95 -5.71 -11.94
N ILE A 92 -3.01 -5.97 -11.17
CA ILE A 92 -4.03 -6.99 -11.48
C ILE A 92 -5.00 -6.50 -12.56
N ALA A 93 -5.36 -5.21 -12.55
CA ALA A 93 -6.34 -4.62 -13.48
C ALA A 93 -5.91 -4.62 -14.96
N PHE A 94 -4.66 -4.94 -15.29
CA PHE A 94 -4.19 -5.08 -16.69
C PHE A 94 -4.73 -6.34 -17.40
N ARG A 95 -5.24 -7.34 -16.67
CA ARG A 95 -5.99 -8.46 -17.25
C ARG A 95 -7.49 -8.19 -17.09
N PRO A 96 -8.37 -8.62 -18.02
CA PRO A 96 -9.82 -8.53 -17.82
C PRO A 96 -10.18 -9.23 -16.51
N THR A 97 -10.50 -8.43 -15.51
CA THR A 97 -10.64 -8.85 -14.10
C THR A 97 -11.97 -8.30 -13.56
N SER A 98 -12.43 -8.82 -12.42
CA SER A 98 -13.64 -8.37 -11.75
C SER A 98 -13.68 -6.85 -11.51
N ARG A 99 -14.89 -6.30 -11.52
CA ARG A 99 -15.18 -4.86 -11.35
C ARG A 99 -14.55 -4.23 -10.10
N LEU A 100 -14.31 -5.02 -9.04
CA LEU A 100 -13.70 -4.55 -7.80
C LEU A 100 -12.24 -4.12 -7.99
N PHE A 101 -11.44 -4.91 -8.71
CA PHE A 101 -10.04 -4.57 -8.95
C PHE A 101 -9.90 -3.41 -9.93
N GLU A 102 -10.78 -3.32 -10.92
CA GLU A 102 -10.85 -2.16 -11.82
C GLU A 102 -11.22 -0.88 -11.06
N PHE A 103 -12.20 -0.96 -10.14
CA PHE A 103 -12.54 0.13 -9.24
C PHE A 103 -11.36 0.53 -8.34
N LEU A 104 -10.68 -0.44 -7.73
CA LEU A 104 -9.55 -0.18 -6.83
C LEU A 104 -8.35 0.38 -7.58
N ALA A 105 -8.09 -0.08 -8.81
CA ALA A 105 -7.05 0.46 -9.68
C ALA A 105 -7.37 1.89 -10.11
N LYS A 106 -8.63 2.20 -10.46
CA LYS A 106 -9.09 3.54 -10.81
C LYS A 106 -8.96 4.53 -9.64
N HIS A 107 -9.17 4.04 -8.42
CA HIS A 107 -9.06 4.85 -7.20
C HIS A 107 -7.73 4.65 -6.46
N GLY A 108 -6.75 3.97 -7.07
CA GLY A 108 -5.48 3.64 -6.41
C GLY A 108 -4.73 4.88 -5.92
N ASP A 109 -4.86 6.01 -6.63
CA ASP A 109 -4.28 7.30 -6.27
C ASP A 109 -4.82 7.87 -4.93
N TYR A 110 -5.99 7.41 -4.48
CA TYR A 110 -6.64 7.85 -3.24
C TYR A 110 -6.94 6.70 -2.28
N ALA A 111 -6.83 5.44 -2.70
CA ALA A 111 -7.14 4.26 -1.89
C ALA A 111 -6.33 4.22 -0.59
N GLY A 112 -5.07 4.67 -0.64
CA GLY A 112 -4.23 4.85 0.54
C GLY A 112 -4.74 5.91 1.54
N LEU A 113 -5.44 6.96 1.07
CA LEU A 113 -6.07 7.94 1.97
C LEU A 113 -7.26 7.34 2.71
N TRP A 114 -8.03 6.46 2.06
CA TRP A 114 -9.15 5.76 2.70
C TRP A 114 -8.68 4.89 3.87
N LEU A 115 -7.45 4.39 3.81
CA LEU A 115 -6.86 3.65 4.91
C LEU A 115 -6.55 4.51 6.14
N LEU A 116 -6.38 5.83 6.01
CA LEU A 116 -6.00 6.67 7.15
C LEU A 116 -7.03 6.67 8.28
N VAL A 117 -8.32 6.77 7.94
CA VAL A 117 -9.42 6.81 8.92
C VAL A 117 -9.51 5.53 9.77
N PRO A 118 -9.63 4.32 9.18
CA PRO A 118 -9.67 3.08 9.96
C PRO A 118 -8.35 2.83 10.70
N THR A 119 -7.21 3.22 10.11
CA THR A 119 -5.90 3.12 10.77
C THR A 119 -5.84 4.00 12.02
N LEU A 120 -6.40 5.21 11.98
CA LEU A 120 -6.45 6.11 13.14
C LEU A 120 -7.34 5.56 14.24
N LEU A 121 -8.56 5.14 13.89
CA LEU A 121 -9.51 4.58 14.84
C LEU A 121 -8.94 3.33 15.52
N THR A 122 -8.27 2.46 14.76
CA THR A 122 -7.68 1.23 15.27
C THR A 122 -6.49 1.51 16.18
N GLY A 123 -5.64 2.47 15.82
CA GLY A 123 -4.50 2.87 16.66
C GLY A 123 -4.91 3.49 17.99
N LEU A 124 -6.06 4.18 18.03
CA LEU A 124 -6.64 4.73 19.28
C LEU A 124 -7.34 3.67 20.12
N ALA A 125 -7.97 2.67 19.49
CA ALA A 125 -8.73 1.63 20.18
C ALA A 125 -7.85 0.57 20.86
N ILE A 126 -6.64 0.31 20.33
CA ILE A 126 -5.76 -0.77 20.82
C ILE A 126 -4.45 -0.20 21.35
N PRO A 127 -4.17 -0.35 22.66
CA PRO A 127 -2.96 0.16 23.29
C PRO A 127 -1.77 -0.79 23.05
N ASN A 128 -1.41 -1.01 21.79
CA ASN A 128 -0.22 -1.76 21.39
C ASN A 128 0.76 -0.84 20.65
N VAL A 129 1.87 -0.51 21.30
CA VAL A 129 2.88 0.44 20.78
C VAL A 129 3.46 -0.02 19.43
N LYS A 130 3.64 -1.34 19.22
CA LYS A 130 4.16 -1.88 17.96
C LYS A 130 3.16 -1.68 16.83
N LEU A 131 1.90 -2.02 17.09
CA LEU A 131 0.81 -1.82 16.14
C LEU A 131 0.66 -0.33 15.80
N GLN A 132 0.60 0.52 16.82
CA GLN A 132 0.50 1.97 16.65
C GLN A 132 1.67 2.53 15.82
N ALA A 133 2.90 2.06 16.07
CA ALA A 133 4.06 2.46 15.28
C ALA A 133 3.92 2.05 13.81
N VAL A 134 3.48 0.83 13.52
CA VAL A 134 3.23 0.34 12.15
C VAL A 134 2.15 1.18 11.47
N LEU A 135 1.02 1.38 12.13
CA LEU A 135 -0.12 2.16 11.61
C LEU A 135 0.26 3.62 11.36
N ALA A 136 0.96 4.27 12.29
CA ALA A 136 1.47 5.63 12.12
C ALA A 136 2.48 5.72 10.98
N THR A 137 3.38 4.75 10.86
CA THR A 137 4.35 4.69 9.75
C THR A 137 3.65 4.56 8.41
N ALA A 138 2.60 3.73 8.33
CA ALA A 138 1.79 3.60 7.14
C ALA A 138 1.11 4.91 6.76
N MET A 139 0.52 5.61 7.73
CA MET A 139 -0.08 6.93 7.49
C MET A 139 0.93 7.91 6.89
N VAL A 140 2.15 7.94 7.44
CA VAL A 140 3.22 8.82 6.95
C VAL A 140 3.61 8.48 5.51
N ILE A 141 3.72 7.18 5.18
CA ILE A 141 4.02 6.73 3.82
C ILE A 141 2.91 7.14 2.85
N GLU A 142 1.64 6.84 3.17
CA GLU A 142 0.50 7.15 2.32
C GLU A 142 0.32 8.65 2.12
N LEU A 143 0.44 9.45 3.20
CA LEU A 143 0.34 10.90 3.12
C LEU A 143 1.47 11.50 2.27
N ARG A 144 2.70 10.98 2.42
CA ARG A 144 3.84 11.40 1.59
C ARG A 144 3.60 11.06 0.12
N TRP A 145 3.04 9.89 -0.16
CA TRP A 145 2.72 9.46 -1.52
C TRP A 145 1.64 10.35 -2.14
N PHE A 146 0.56 10.61 -1.40
CA PHE A 146 -0.51 11.51 -1.83
C PHE A 146 -0.01 12.94 -2.08
N LEU A 147 0.81 13.50 -1.18
CA LEU A 147 1.42 14.82 -1.37
C LEU A 147 2.29 14.84 -2.62
N ARG A 148 3.16 13.85 -2.80
CA ARG A 148 3.99 13.73 -4.00
C ARG A 148 3.15 13.67 -5.27
N GLN A 149 2.08 12.87 -5.27
CA GLN A 149 1.18 12.72 -6.42
C GLN A 149 0.43 14.03 -6.71
N ARG A 150 -0.09 14.71 -5.68
CA ARG A 150 -0.75 16.02 -5.82
C ARG A 150 0.18 17.04 -6.44
N TRP A 151 1.43 17.11 -6.00
CA TRP A 151 2.44 18.02 -6.55
C TRP A 151 2.81 17.64 -7.99
N ALA A 152 2.93 16.35 -8.29
CA ALA A 152 3.18 15.88 -9.65
C ALA A 152 2.02 16.19 -10.59
N ASN A 153 0.76 16.03 -10.15
CA ASN A 153 -0.42 16.39 -10.94
C ASN A 153 -0.54 17.91 -11.14
N GLN A 154 -0.19 18.73 -10.14
CA GLN A 154 -0.14 20.18 -10.31
C GLN A 154 0.93 20.61 -11.32
N ARG A 155 2.02 19.84 -11.45
CA ARG A 155 3.09 20.06 -12.44
C ARG A 155 2.86 19.35 -13.77
N ARG A 156 1.86 18.47 -13.87
CA ARG A 156 1.46 17.89 -15.15
C ARG A 156 0.75 18.98 -15.95
N GLN A 157 1.52 19.68 -16.78
CA GLN A 157 0.95 20.31 -17.95
C GLN A 157 0.32 19.21 -18.79
N LEU A 158 -1.00 19.27 -18.94
CA LEU A 158 -1.69 18.51 -19.99
C LEU A 158 -1.04 18.97 -21.30
N TYR A 159 -0.21 18.11 -21.90
CA TYR A 159 0.33 18.41 -23.21
C TYR A 159 -0.86 18.55 -24.15
N PRO A 160 -1.14 19.74 -24.70
CA PRO A 160 -2.16 19.86 -25.71
C PRO A 160 -1.73 18.95 -26.87
N LEU A 161 -2.61 18.04 -27.29
CA LEU A 161 -2.35 17.24 -28.48
C LEU A 161 -2.14 18.20 -29.63
N SER A 162 -1.01 18.08 -30.32
CA SER A 162 -0.77 18.87 -31.51
C SER A 162 -1.67 18.39 -32.65
N ASP A 163 -1.87 19.21 -33.68
CA ASP A 163 -2.65 18.82 -34.86
C ASP A 163 -2.08 17.56 -35.54
N ARG A 164 -0.76 17.33 -35.42
CA ARG A 164 -0.12 16.10 -35.91
C ARG A 164 -0.50 14.87 -35.08
N ASP A 165 -0.62 15.01 -33.78
CA ASP A 165 -1.03 13.91 -32.90
C ASP A 165 -2.50 13.55 -33.14
N LEU A 166 -3.34 14.55 -33.44
CA LEU A 166 -4.74 14.34 -33.83
C LEU A 166 -4.85 13.57 -35.15
N LEU A 167 -4.01 13.87 -36.15
CA LEU A 167 -3.98 13.13 -37.42
C LEU A 167 -3.55 11.66 -37.22
N VAL A 168 -2.59 11.40 -36.32
CA VAL A 168 -2.19 10.02 -35.99
C VAL A 168 -3.34 9.27 -35.32
N LEU A 169 -4.07 9.91 -34.40
CA LEU A 169 -5.24 9.30 -33.77
C LEU A 169 -6.39 9.08 -34.76
N GLU A 170 -6.60 10.02 -35.68
CA GLU A 170 -7.63 9.93 -36.71
C GLU A 170 -7.35 8.78 -37.69
N THR A 171 -6.09 8.62 -38.11
CA THR A 171 -5.67 7.50 -38.96
C THR A 171 -5.79 6.16 -38.25
N GLN A 172 -5.41 6.07 -36.96
CA GLN A 172 -5.60 4.85 -36.15
C GLN A 172 -7.08 4.53 -35.89
N ALA A 173 -7.91 5.56 -35.72
CA ALA A 173 -9.34 5.44 -35.52
C ALA A 173 -10.12 5.21 -36.83
N LYS A 174 -9.43 5.11 -37.99
CA LYS A 174 -10.03 5.03 -39.33
C LYS A 174 -11.09 6.12 -39.56
N GLY A 175 -10.81 7.34 -39.11
CA GLY A 175 -11.71 8.48 -39.19
C GLY A 175 -12.82 8.52 -38.14
N ASN A 176 -12.95 7.51 -37.26
CA ASN A 176 -13.99 7.47 -36.23
C ASN A 176 -13.43 7.63 -34.81
N LEU A 177 -12.98 8.85 -34.51
CA LEU A 177 -12.47 9.24 -33.20
C LEU A 177 -13.52 9.09 -32.07
N VAL A 178 -14.81 9.19 -32.39
CA VAL A 178 -15.90 9.06 -31.40
C VAL A 178 -16.04 7.62 -30.93
N ALA A 179 -15.94 6.65 -31.83
CA ALA A 179 -15.92 5.24 -31.47
C ALA A 179 -14.63 4.83 -30.76
N PHE A 180 -13.49 5.45 -31.13
CA PHE A 180 -12.19 5.19 -30.50
C PHE A 180 -12.07 5.74 -29.07
N ARG A 181 -12.88 6.75 -28.71
CA ARG A 181 -12.91 7.34 -27.37
C ARG A 181 -13.70 6.49 -26.35
N ARG A 182 -14.59 5.60 -26.82
CA ARG A 182 -15.39 4.72 -25.96
C ARG A 182 -14.61 3.49 -25.52
#